data_AF-A0A329CWZ6-F1
#
_entry.id   AF-A0A329CWZ6-F1
#
_cell.length_a   1.000
_cell.length_b   1.000
_cell.length_c   1.000
_cell.angle_alpha   90.00
_cell.angle_beta   90.00
_cell.angle_gamma   90.00
#
_symmetry.space_group_name_H-M   'P 1'
#
loop_
_entity.id
_entity.type
_entity.pdbx_description
1 polymer ?
#
loop_
_entity_poly.entity_id
_entity_poly.type
_entity_poly.pdbx_seq_one_letter_code
_entity_poly.pdbx_strand_id
1 'polypeptide(L)' 'MLLHLFRGPGRVFGLTADANGANLPAQFAPWAPFKSVELNRDRATPGVDSAACLDDIAQQGFHITDAHVRIADQFI' A
#
# COMPACT_ATOMS: atom_id res chain seq x y z
N MET A 1 7.53 -9.38 -6.57
CA MET A 1 7.09 -8.26 -7.43
C MET A 1 7.46 -6.96 -6.74
N LEU A 2 8.14 -6.06 -7.47
CA LEU A 2 8.46 -4.73 -6.95
C LEU A 2 7.20 -3.86 -6.96
N LEU A 3 6.84 -3.33 -5.80
CA LEU A 3 5.70 -2.44 -5.62
C LEU A 3 6.17 -1.09 -5.09
N HIS A 4 5.56 -0.04 -5.58
CA HIS A 4 5.77 1.33 -5.17
C HIS A 4 4.64 1.75 -4.23
N LEU A 5 5.02 2.17 -3.03
CA LEU A 5 4.14 2.65 -1.99
C LEU A 5 4.01 4.17 -2.09
N PHE A 6 2.77 4.65 -2.14
CA PHE A 6 2.42 6.06 -2.12
C PHE A 6 1.56 6.35 -0.89
N ARG A 7 1.76 7.54 -0.31
CA ARG A 7 0.95 8.06 0.80
C ARG A 7 -0.05 9.07 0.26
N GLY A 8 -1.32 8.81 0.50
CA GLY A 8 -2.39 9.78 0.26
C GLY A 8 -2.62 10.65 1.49
N PRO A 9 -3.58 11.59 1.43
CA PRO A 9 -3.99 12.36 2.59
C PRO A 9 -4.57 11.46 3.68
N GLY A 10 -4.31 11.81 4.94
CA GLY A 10 -4.73 11.02 6.10
C GLY A 10 -3.82 9.81 6.36
N ARG A 11 -4.39 8.60 6.38
CA ARG A 11 -3.68 7.33 6.61
C ARG A 11 -3.88 6.34 5.45
N VAL A 12 -4.15 6.87 4.27
CA VAL A 12 -4.34 6.07 3.06
C VAL A 12 -2.99 5.77 2.42
N PHE A 13 -2.75 4.50 2.13
CA PHE A 13 -1.58 4.01 1.42
C PHE A 13 -2.01 3.34 0.14
N GLY A 14 -1.43 3.76 -0.98
CA GLY A 14 -1.57 3.11 -2.28
C GLY A 14 -0.34 2.26 -2.58
N LEU A 15 -0.56 1.03 -3.02
CA LEU A 15 0.46 0.14 -3.56
C LEU A 15 0.18 -0.07 -5.04
N THR A 16 1.21 0.04 -5.86
CA THR A 16 1.09 -0.21 -7.30
C THR A 16 2.41 -0.72 -7.87
N ALA A 17 2.35 -1.45 -8.98
CA ALA A 17 3.56 -1.78 -9.75
C ALA A 17 4.07 -0.60 -10.59
N ASP A 18 3.29 0.48 -10.72
CA ASP A 18 3.67 1.68 -11.46
C ASP A 18 4.59 2.60 -10.63
N ALA A 19 5.78 2.89 -11.16
CA ALA A 19 6.78 3.71 -10.46
C ALA A 19 6.35 5.17 -10.24
N ASN A 20 5.39 5.66 -11.04
CA ASN A 20 4.89 7.04 -10.94
C ASN A 20 3.57 7.14 -10.16
N GLY A 21 2.96 6.02 -9.78
CA GLY A 21 1.65 6.03 -9.13
C GLY A 21 0.52 6.52 -10.04
N ALA A 22 0.72 6.49 -11.37
CA ALA A 22 -0.20 7.11 -12.32
C ALA A 22 -1.57 6.44 -12.38
N ASN A 23 -1.65 5.18 -11.94
CA ASN A 23 -2.88 4.40 -11.88
C ASN A 23 -3.62 4.52 -10.54
N LEU A 24 -3.10 5.30 -9.58
CA LEU A 24 -3.77 5.48 -8.30
C LEU A 24 -4.95 6.46 -8.44
N PRO A 25 -6.09 6.18 -7.78
CA PRO A 25 -7.29 6.99 -7.93
C PRO A 25 -7.09 8.39 -7.34
N ALA A 26 -7.52 9.40 -8.10
CA ALA A 26 -7.36 10.82 -7.75
C ALA A 26 -8.15 11.25 -6.51
N GLN A 27 -9.13 10.45 -6.07
CA GLN A 27 -9.92 10.73 -4.86
C GLN A 27 -9.08 10.73 -3.57
N PHE A 28 -7.94 10.04 -3.56
CA PHE A 28 -6.97 10.04 -2.46
C PHE A 28 -5.66 10.73 -2.88
N ALA A 29 -5.70 11.56 -3.92
CA ALA A 29 -4.62 12.49 -4.19
C ALA A 29 -4.64 13.63 -3.15
N PRO A 30 -3.51 14.30 -2.88
CA PRO A 30 -2.22 14.11 -3.52
C PRO A 30 -1.49 12.85 -3.02
N TRP A 31 -1.01 12.03 -3.97
CA TRP A 31 -0.16 10.88 -3.69
C TRP A 31 1.29 11.33 -3.59
N ALA A 32 1.94 11.02 -2.47
CA ALA A 32 3.36 11.25 -2.27
C ALA A 32 4.11 9.92 -2.32
N PRO A 33 5.15 9.77 -3.18
CA PRO A 33 5.98 8.58 -3.20
C PRO A 33 6.62 8.38 -1.82
N PHE A 34 6.55 7.17 -1.29
CA PHE A 34 7.04 6.88 0.06
C PHE A 34 8.20 5.89 0.06
N LYS A 35 7.96 4.65 -0.40
CA LYS A 35 9.01 3.64 -0.50
C LYS A 35 8.66 2.60 -1.56
N SER A 36 9.65 1.87 -2.03
CA SER A 36 9.41 0.67 -2.84
C SER A 36 9.64 -0.56 -1.97
N VAL A 37 8.79 -1.57 -2.14
CA VAL A 37 8.84 -2.83 -1.40
C VAL A 37 8.72 -3.97 -2.39
N GLU A 38 9.62 -4.94 -2.26
CA GLU A 38 9.47 -6.19 -2.97
C GLU A 38 8.55 -7.12 -2.18
N LEU A 39 7.35 -7.35 -2.71
CA LEU A 39 6.40 -8.30 -2.15
C LEU A 39 6.61 -9.67 -2.78
N ASN A 40 6.61 -10.71 -1.95
CA ASN A 40 6.64 -12.09 -2.40
C ASN A 40 5.48 -12.84 -1.72
N ARG A 41 4.76 -13.69 -2.47
CA ARG A 41 3.66 -14.50 -1.94
C ARG A 41 4.14 -15.46 -0.85
N ASP A 42 5.35 -15.97 -0.99
CA ASP A 42 5.95 -16.91 -0.05
C ASP A 42 6.48 -16.23 1.23
N ARG A 43 6.55 -14.89 1.25
CA ARG A 43 7.07 -14.13 2.39
C ARG A 43 5.97 -13.26 3.01
N ALA A 44 5.55 -13.64 4.21
CA ALA A 44 4.67 -12.83 5.03
C ALA A 44 5.32 -11.47 5.33
N THR A 45 4.68 -10.38 4.89
CA THR A 45 5.11 -9.02 5.23
C THR A 45 4.29 -8.56 6.43
N PRO A 46 4.90 -8.28 7.59
CA PRO A 46 4.13 -7.86 8.76
C PRO A 46 3.33 -6.58 8.46
N GLY A 47 2.02 -6.65 8.67
CA GLY A 47 1.09 -5.54 8.45
C GLY A 47 0.50 -5.42 7.04
N VAL A 48 0.85 -6.32 6.11
CA VAL A 48 0.24 -6.39 4.77
C VAL A 48 -0.03 -7.85 4.41
N ASP A 49 -1.27 -8.15 4.00
CA ASP A 49 -1.58 -9.44 3.40
C ASP A 49 -0.99 -9.48 1.99
N SER A 50 0.18 -10.13 1.86
CA SER A 50 0.92 -10.17 0.60
C SER A 50 0.11 -10.82 -0.54
N ALA A 51 -0.73 -11.80 -0.22
CA ALA A 51 -1.51 -12.52 -1.21
C ALA A 51 -2.66 -11.64 -1.73
N ALA A 52 -3.45 -11.06 -0.83
CA ALA A 52 -4.55 -10.16 -1.18
C ALA A 52 -4.03 -8.92 -1.92
N CYS A 53 -2.92 -8.33 -1.48
CA CYS A 53 -2.33 -7.17 -2.12
C CYS A 53 -1.88 -7.47 -3.56
N LEU A 54 -1.25 -8.63 -3.79
CA LEU A 54 -0.86 -9.04 -5.15
C LEU A 54 -2.04 -9.38 -6.03
N ASP A 55 -3.14 -9.88 -5.46
CA ASP A 55 -4.37 -10.19 -6.20
C ASP A 55 -5.10 -8.92 -6.63
N ASP A 56 -5.29 -7.95 -5.73
CA ASP A 56 -5.84 -6.63 -6.06
C ASP A 56 -5.01 -5.93 -7.14
N ILE A 57 -3.68 -5.98 -7.06
CA ILE A 57 -2.82 -5.37 -8.08
C ILE A 57 -2.95 -6.12 -9.41
N ALA A 58 -3.17 -7.43 -9.42
CA ALA A 58 -3.41 -8.18 -10.64
C ALA A 58 -4.79 -7.90 -11.26
N GLN A 59 -5.81 -7.65 -10.44
CA GLN A 59 -7.19 -7.42 -10.90
C GLN A 59 -7.48 -5.94 -11.24
N GLN A 60 -7.03 -5.03 -10.37
CA GLN A 60 -7.34 -3.59 -10.42
C GLN A 60 -6.13 -2.75 -10.85
N GLY A 61 -4.91 -3.29 -10.77
CA GLY A 61 -3.66 -2.57 -11.06
C GLY A 61 -3.04 -1.89 -9.84
N PHE A 62 -3.80 -1.70 -8.76
CA PHE A 62 -3.36 -1.07 -7.52
C PHE A 62 -4.06 -1.71 -6.31
N HIS A 63 -3.53 -1.48 -5.12
CA HIS A 63 -4.16 -1.86 -3.86
C HIS A 63 -4.12 -0.67 -2.89
N ILE A 64 -5.22 -0.38 -2.21
CA ILE A 64 -5.33 0.76 -1.27
C ILE A 64 -5.70 0.26 0.10
N THR A 65 -4.99 0.74 1.12
CA THR A 65 -5.24 0.39 2.52
C THR A 65 -5.29 1.62 3.42
N ASP A 66 -6.14 1.59 4.45
CA ASP A 66 -6.21 2.59 5.53
C ASP A 66 -5.44 2.07 6.76
N ALA A 67 -4.37 2.77 7.16
CA ALA A 67 -3.49 2.32 8.25
C ALA A 67 -3.91 2.87 9.63
N HIS A 68 -5.15 2.66 10.05
CA HIS A 68 -5.60 2.97 11.41
C HIS A 68 -5.08 1.98 12.47
N VAL A 69 -3.76 1.83 12.60
CA VAL A 69 -3.19 1.21 13.81
C VAL A 69 -3.19 2.25 14.93
N ARG A 70 -3.92 1.96 16.00
CA ARG A 70 -4.08 2.79 17.19
C ARG A 70 -2.91 2.55 18.14
N ILE A 71 -1.97 3.51 18.23
CA ILE A 71 -0.81 3.47 19.16
C ILE A 71 -1.21 4.07 20.53
N ALA A 72 -2.33 3.63 21.10
CA ALA A 72 -2.76 4.07 22.43
C ALA A 72 -2.82 2.92 23.46
N ASP A 73 -2.40 1.70 23.09
CA ASP A 73 -2.50 0.50 23.94
C ASP A 73 -1.13 -0.11 24.28
N GLN A 74 -0.04 0.67 24.21
CA GLN A 74 1.31 0.17 24.52
C GLN A 74 2.10 1.02 25.52
N PHE A 75 1.43 1.90 26.26
CA PHE A 75 2.03 2.57 27.41
C PHE A 75 1.09 2.38 28.61
N ILE A 76 1.33 1.29 29.35
CA ILE A 76 0.90 1.12 30.74
C ILE A 76 2.01 1.70 31.62
#